data_AF-A0A950NAH4-F1
#
_entry.id   AF-A0A950NAH4-F1
#
_cell.length_a   1.000
_cell.length_b   1.000
_cell.length_c   1.000
_cell.angle_alpha   90.00
_cell.angle_beta   90.00
_cell.angle_gamma   90.00
#
_symmetry.space_group_name_H-M   'P 1'
#
loop_
_entity.id
_entity.type
_entity.pdbx_description
1 polymer ?
#
loop_
_entity_poly.entity_id
_entity_poly.type
_entity_poly.pdbx_seq_one_letter_code
_entity_poly.pdbx_strand_id
1 'polypeptide(L)' 'DEGIDSGPVLLQRAVELPGARTVEEVRERLAPIEHELLPEAVRLIASGAVRIDADNPRRVVIER' A
#
# COMPACT_ATOMS: atom_id res chain seq x y z
N ASP A 1 -3.76 -2.90 16.54
CA ASP A 1 -2.41 -3.14 17.05
C ASP A 1 -1.76 -1.79 17.29
N GLU A 2 -1.10 -1.58 18.41
CA GLU A 2 -0.38 -0.32 18.69
C GLU A 2 1.05 -0.35 18.11
N GLY A 3 1.34 -1.36 17.28
CA GLY A 3 2.62 -1.51 16.61
C GLY A 3 2.74 -0.56 15.42
N ILE A 4 3.94 -0.03 15.24
CA ILE A 4 4.30 0.73 14.04
C ILE A 4 4.56 -0.28 12.92
N ASP A 5 3.98 -0.04 11.74
CA ASP A 5 4.12 -0.87 10.54
C ASP A 5 3.76 -2.36 10.73
N SER A 6 2.86 -2.67 11.68
CA SER A 6 2.48 -4.06 12.00
C SER A 6 1.21 -4.55 11.29
N GLY A 7 0.40 -3.62 10.78
CA GLY A 7 -0.90 -3.90 10.15
C GLY A 7 -0.79 -4.67 8.82
N PRO A 8 -1.90 -5.26 8.36
CA PRO A 8 -1.93 -5.99 7.09
C PRO A 8 -1.83 -5.04 5.89
N VAL A 9 -1.10 -5.46 4.85
CA VAL A 9 -0.90 -4.66 3.63
C VAL A 9 -2.17 -4.71 2.77
N LEU A 10 -2.68 -3.53 2.38
CA LEU A 10 -3.84 -3.40 1.50
C LEU A 10 -3.47 -3.34 0.02
N LEU A 11 -2.60 -2.41 -0.36
CA LEU A 11 -2.06 -2.26 -1.72
C LEU A 11 -0.54 -2.15 -1.66
N GLN A 12 0.12 -2.65 -2.70
CA GLN A 12 1.56 -2.53 -2.88
C GLN A 12 1.89 -2.47 -4.37
N ARG A 13 2.98 -1.80 -4.71
CA ARG A 13 3.52 -1.76 -6.08
C ARG A 13 5.04 -1.79 -5.99
N ALA A 14 5.64 -2.63 -6.82
CA ALA A 14 7.09 -2.63 -7.03
C ALA A 14 7.47 -1.55 -8.05
N VAL A 15 8.63 -0.93 -7.85
CA VAL A 15 9.22 0.03 -8.80
C VAL A 15 10.69 -0.32 -9.02
N GLU A 16 11.12 -0.28 -10.27
CA GLU A 16 12.54 -0.39 -10.60
C GLU A 16 13.20 0.98 -10.43
N LEU A 17 14.38 1.01 -9.84
CA LEU A 17 15.13 2.24 -9.56
C LEU A 17 16.52 2.21 -10.24
N PRO A 18 16.60 1.97 -11.57
CA PRO A 18 17.89 1.92 -12.25
C PRO A 18 18.56 3.30 -12.16
N GLY A 19 19.79 3.32 -11.65
CA GLY A 19 20.60 4.53 -11.58
C GLY A 19 20.27 5.48 -10.43
N ALA A 20 19.27 5.19 -9.59
CA ALA A 20 19.08 5.93 -8.34
C ALA A 20 20.22 5.60 -7.36
N ARG A 21 20.88 6.64 -6.84
CA ARG A 21 22.02 6.53 -5.93
C ARG A 21 21.83 7.33 -4.65
N THR A 22 20.86 8.24 -4.61
CA THR A 22 20.54 9.02 -3.40
C THR A 22 19.12 8.75 -2.90
N VAL A 23 18.88 9.08 -1.63
CA VAL A 23 17.55 8.94 -1.00
C VAL A 23 16.54 9.84 -1.69
N GLU A 24 16.97 11.02 -2.12
CA GLU A 24 16.14 12.01 -2.82
C GLU A 24 15.67 11.46 -4.18
N GLU A 25 16.58 10.86 -4.97
CA GLU A 25 16.24 10.24 -6.25
C GLU A 25 15.25 9.08 -6.08
N VAL A 26 15.40 8.27 -5.02
CA VAL A 26 14.44 7.22 -4.68
C VAL A 26 13.08 7.82 -4.33
N ARG A 27 13.04 8.85 -3.47
CA ARG A 27 11.80 9.51 -3.04
C ARG A 27 11.05 10.14 -4.19
N GLU A 28 11.73 10.77 -5.15
CA GLU A 28 11.11 11.33 -6.35
C GLU A 28 10.37 10.28 -7.19
N ARG A 29 10.87 9.03 -7.19
CA ARG A 29 10.21 7.90 -7.88
C ARG A 29 9.08 7.27 -7.08
N LEU A 30 9.18 7.25 -5.75
CA LEU A 30 8.15 6.68 -4.87
C LEU A 30 6.95 7.61 -4.68
N ALA A 31 7.16 8.91 -4.51
CA ALA A 31 6.11 9.88 -4.23
C ALA A 31 4.89 9.80 -5.18
N PRO A 32 5.03 9.76 -6.51
CA PRO A 32 3.85 9.63 -7.38
C PRO A 32 3.09 8.30 -7.17
N ILE A 33 3.80 7.20 -6.88
CA ILE A 33 3.18 5.90 -6.60
C ILE A 33 2.39 5.96 -5.30
N GLU A 34 2.94 6.59 -4.27
CA GLU A 34 2.23 6.82 -2.99
C GLU A 34 0.98 7.67 -3.19
N HIS A 35 1.07 8.76 -3.97
CA HIS A 35 -0.06 9.63 -4.30
C HIS A 35 -1.16 8.93 -5.13
N GLU A 36 -0.84 7.85 -5.84
CA GLU A 36 -1.84 7.02 -6.53
C GLU A 36 -2.45 5.97 -5.59
N LEU A 37 -1.61 5.21 -4.89
CA LEU A 37 -2.03 4.06 -4.10
C LEU A 37 -2.82 4.46 -2.85
N LEU A 38 -2.41 5.53 -2.15
CA LEU A 38 -3.08 5.91 -0.91
C LEU A 38 -4.54 6.34 -1.15
N PRO A 39 -4.87 7.23 -2.11
CA PRO A 39 -6.26 7.54 -2.44
C PRO A 39 -7.05 6.33 -2.96
N GLU A 40 -6.41 5.40 -3.69
CA GLU A 40 -7.06 4.16 -4.14
C GLU A 40 -7.46 3.28 -2.95
N ALA A 41 -6.55 3.07 -2.01
CA ALA A 41 -6.81 2.35 -0.77
C ALA A 41 -7.98 2.97 0.01
N VAL A 42 -8.01 4.30 0.13
CA VAL A 42 -9.12 5.01 0.79
C VAL A 42 -10.44 4.79 0.05
N ARG A 43 -10.46 4.86 -1.29
CA ARG A 43 -11.67 4.58 -2.08
C ARG A 43 -12.18 3.16 -1.88
N LEU A 44 -11.30 2.17 -1.90
CA LEU A 44 -11.67 0.77 -1.69
C LEU A 44 -12.32 0.57 -0.31
N ILE A 45 -11.71 1.13 0.74
CA ILE A 45 -12.27 1.09 2.10
C ILE A 45 -13.64 1.78 2.15
N ALA A 46 -13.74 3.01 1.63
CA ALA A 46 -14.97 3.80 1.67
C ALA A 46 -16.13 3.17 0.89
N SER A 47 -15.81 2.40 -0.16
CA SER A 47 -16.81 1.66 -0.95
C SER A 47 -17.25 0.33 -0.32
N GLY A 48 -16.62 -0.10 0.78
CA GLY A 48 -16.89 -1.39 1.41
C GLY A 48 -16.22 -2.59 0.72
N ALA A 49 -15.32 -2.36 -0.24
CA ALA A 49 -14.67 -3.40 -1.04
C ALA A 49 -13.51 -4.13 -0.33
N VAL A 50 -13.25 -3.82 0.95
CA VAL A 50 -12.08 -4.34 1.69
C VAL A 50 -12.55 -5.14 2.91
N ARG A 51 -12.05 -6.36 3.05
CA ARG A 51 -12.27 -7.19 4.24
C ARG A 51 -10.99 -7.90 4.68
N ILE A 52 -10.77 -8.00 5.98
CA ILE A 52 -9.72 -8.84 6.55
C ILE A 52 -10.19 -10.31 6.50
N ASP A 53 -9.32 -11.21 6.08
CA ASP A 53 -9.60 -12.65 6.07
C ASP A 53 -9.83 -13.15 7.52
N ALA A 54 -10.87 -13.95 7.72
CA ALA A 54 -11.28 -14.40 9.04
C ALA A 54 -10.31 -15.45 9.62
N ASP A 55 -9.70 -16.26 8.74
CA ASP A 55 -8.78 -17.34 9.14
C ASP A 55 -7.32 -16.86 9.16
N ASN A 56 -7.03 -15.73 8.51
CA ASN A 56 -5.69 -15.14 8.46
C ASN A 56 -5.74 -13.61 8.57
N PRO A 57 -5.58 -13.03 9.77
CA PRO A 57 -5.70 -11.58 9.98
C PRO A 57 -4.61 -10.75 9.27
N ARG A 58 -3.56 -11.39 8.72
CA ARG A 58 -2.54 -10.70 7.90
C ARG A 58 -2.91 -10.61 6.43
N ARG A 59 -3.99 -11.26 6.00
CA ARG A 59 -4.46 -11.26 4.61
C ARG A 59 -5.65 -10.31 4.47
N VAL A 60 -5.57 -9.46 3.46
CA VAL A 60 -6.67 -8.60 3.04
C VAL A 60 -7.28 -9.15 1.76
N VAL A 61 -8.61 -9.19 1.70
CA VAL A 61 -9.41 -9.55 0.53
C VAL A 61 -10.02 -8.26 -0.02
N ILE A 62 -9.86 -8.06 -1.33
CA ILE A 62 -10.47 -6.94 -2.06
C ILE A 62 -11.50 -7.52 -3.02
N GLU A 63 -12.74 -7.08 -2.87
CA GLU A 63 -13.84 -7.42 -3.78
C GLU A 63 -13.75 -6.51 -5.01
N ARG A 64 -13.61 -7.11 -6.19
CA ARG A 64 -13.54 -6.41 -7.48
C ARG A 64 -14.69 -6.84 -8.38
#